data_AF-A0A839SC98-F1
#
_entry.id   AF-A0A839SC98-F1
#
_cell.length_a   1.000
_cell.length_b   1.000
_cell.length_c   1.000
_cell.angle_alpha   90.00
_cell.angle_beta   90.00
_cell.angle_gamma   90.00
#
_symmetry.space_group_name_H-M   'P 1'
#
loop_
_entity.id
_entity.type
_entity.pdbx_description
1 polymer ?
#
loop_
_entity_poly.entity_id
_entity_poly.type
_entity_poly.pdbx_seq_one_letter_code
_entity_poly.pdbx_strand_id
1 'polypeptide(L)'
;MTLIQTTTTILICWVIFIIAWERISPYRKGLPFFREGFWIDLVWYTIIQSYFLKILIFAFIIPSLQNLIHWHGFAFFRSWSITEQVLFFLVTHDLYIYLFHRLQHANKLLWRTHEAHHSGKEVDFLAGSRSHVVEIIINQTIEFAPIVILGAHPEVIPIKALLDAMFGMFIHANVNVKFGKLKYFLNSPELHLWHHANYREVFHANFATKFSIWDYLFGTVYFPAHKPGNRRDNWGLYYDYPKDYFLQHAFSVKRFDEKSLLKYKWFKWYYELRPNLVMALSKFLGIKKSARVYYMHPDELETDNTSSQATLNELDGEVVNYNYKQQ
;
A
#
# COMPACT_ATOMS: atom_id res chain seq x y z
N MET A 1 -16.84 -15.26 23.22
CA MET A 1 -15.74 -14.45 22.64
C MET A 1 -16.17 -13.00 22.64
N THR A 2 -15.28 -12.07 22.99
CA THR A 2 -15.54 -10.63 22.84
C THR A 2 -15.59 -10.28 21.35
N LEU A 3 -16.20 -9.13 20.99
CA LEU A 3 -16.24 -8.67 19.60
C LEU A 3 -14.82 -8.58 18.98
N ILE A 4 -13.85 -8.09 19.74
CA ILE A 4 -12.44 -8.01 19.33
C ILE A 4 -11.86 -9.40 19.06
N GLN A 5 -12.15 -10.39 19.91
CA GLN A 5 -11.70 -11.76 19.68
C GLN A 5 -12.32 -12.31 18.39
N THR A 6 -13.62 -12.09 18.17
CA THR A 6 -14.32 -12.53 16.97
C THR A 6 -13.74 -11.88 15.70
N THR A 7 -13.58 -10.56 15.66
CA THR A 7 -13.02 -9.88 14.48
C THR A 7 -11.57 -10.28 14.23
N THR A 8 -10.77 -10.47 15.27
CA THR A 8 -9.39 -10.95 15.16
C THR A 8 -9.34 -12.37 14.60
N THR A 9 -10.19 -13.29 15.07
CA THR A 9 -10.26 -14.65 14.54
C THR A 9 -10.67 -14.63 13.07
N ILE A 10 -11.67 -13.84 12.67
CA ILE A 10 -12.06 -13.71 11.27
C ILE A 10 -10.90 -13.18 10.43
N LEU A 11 -10.18 -12.16 10.90
CA LEU A 11 -9.02 -11.61 10.20
C LEU A 11 -7.92 -12.65 9.98
N ILE A 12 -7.59 -13.45 11.01
CA ILE A 12 -6.58 -14.51 10.89
C ILE A 12 -7.04 -15.58 9.88
N CYS A 13 -8.29 -16.01 9.94
CA CYS A 13 -8.86 -16.93 8.97
C CYS A 13 -8.79 -16.35 7.54
N TRP A 14 -9.07 -15.05 7.38
CA TRP A 14 -8.99 -14.37 6.09
C TRP A 14 -7.57 -14.30 5.55
N VAL A 15 -6.58 -13.99 6.39
CA VAL A 15 -5.15 -13.99 6.01
C VAL A 15 -4.75 -15.38 5.49
N ILE A 16 -5.08 -16.44 6.24
CA ILE A 16 -4.78 -17.83 5.83
C ILE A 16 -5.46 -18.15 4.50
N PHE A 17 -6.74 -17.77 4.35
CA PHE A 17 -7.50 -17.99 3.13
C PHE A 17 -6.89 -17.28 1.92
N ILE A 18 -6.57 -15.99 2.03
CA ILE A 18 -5.98 -15.20 0.94
C ILE A 18 -4.61 -15.74 0.55
N ILE A 19 -3.77 -16.08 1.54
CA ILE A 19 -2.48 -16.72 1.28
C ILE A 19 -2.66 -18.02 0.49
N ALA A 20 -3.60 -18.88 0.91
CA ALA A 20 -3.87 -20.13 0.20
C ALA A 20 -4.35 -19.87 -1.23
N TRP A 21 -5.26 -18.90 -1.42
CA TRP A 21 -5.78 -18.55 -2.75
C TRP A 21 -4.70 -18.02 -3.68
N GLU A 22 -3.81 -17.13 -3.22
CA GLU A 22 -2.68 -16.65 -4.01
C GLU A 22 -1.76 -17.78 -4.48
N ARG A 23 -1.64 -18.86 -3.70
CA ARG A 23 -0.80 -20.01 -4.07
C ARG A 23 -1.49 -20.98 -5.02
N ILE A 24 -2.80 -21.16 -4.88
CA ILE A 24 -3.59 -22.08 -5.70
C ILE A 24 -3.86 -21.49 -7.08
N SER A 25 -4.24 -20.20 -7.15
CA SER A 25 -4.64 -19.54 -8.39
C SER A 25 -3.99 -18.15 -8.49
N PRO A 26 -2.66 -18.08 -8.71
CA PRO A 26 -1.97 -16.80 -8.80
C PRO A 26 -2.31 -16.03 -10.08
N TYR A 27 -2.49 -14.71 -9.97
CA TYR A 27 -2.61 -13.82 -11.14
C TYR A 27 -1.30 -13.75 -11.92
N ARG A 28 -0.18 -13.58 -11.20
CA ARG A 28 1.20 -13.64 -11.67
C ARG A 28 1.90 -14.88 -11.13
N LYS A 29 2.36 -15.75 -12.02
CA LYS A 29 3.09 -16.96 -11.65
C LYS A 29 4.52 -16.64 -11.25
N GLY A 30 5.06 -17.40 -10.30
CA GLY A 30 6.47 -17.35 -9.92
C GLY A 30 6.84 -16.38 -8.80
N LEU A 31 5.87 -15.68 -8.19
CA LEU A 31 6.14 -14.80 -7.05
C LEU A 31 6.53 -15.64 -5.81
N PRO A 32 7.71 -15.41 -5.20
CA PRO A 32 8.11 -16.10 -3.97
C PRO A 32 7.16 -15.76 -2.81
N PHE A 33 7.14 -16.61 -1.78
CA PHE A 33 6.38 -16.30 -0.56
C PHE A 33 7.02 -15.14 0.21
N PHE A 34 8.31 -15.27 0.50
CA PHE A 34 9.10 -14.19 1.09
C PHE A 34 9.67 -13.31 -0.02
N ARG A 35 8.78 -12.54 -0.66
CA ARG A 35 9.14 -11.59 -1.71
C ARG A 35 9.97 -10.41 -1.19
N GLU A 36 10.51 -9.62 -2.11
CA GLU A 36 11.28 -8.44 -1.74
C GLU A 36 10.41 -7.47 -0.91
N GLY A 37 10.93 -7.09 0.26
CA GLY A 37 10.23 -6.22 1.22
C GLY A 37 9.23 -6.93 2.14
N PHE A 38 8.99 -8.25 2.01
CA PHE A 38 8.01 -8.97 2.84
C PHE A 38 8.15 -8.70 4.35
N TRP A 39 9.37 -8.84 4.88
CA TRP A 39 9.61 -8.62 6.31
C TRP A 39 9.47 -7.16 6.74
N ILE A 40 9.66 -6.22 5.82
CA ILE A 40 9.50 -4.80 6.09
C ILE A 40 8.00 -4.48 6.15
N ASP A 41 7.23 -5.00 5.20
CA ASP A 41 5.78 -4.87 5.16
C ASP A 41 5.15 -5.51 6.41
N LEU A 42 5.61 -6.69 6.83
CA LEU A 42 5.09 -7.37 8.01
C LEU A 42 5.54 -6.72 9.32
N VAL A 43 6.84 -6.60 9.55
CA VAL A 43 7.35 -6.20 10.88
C VAL A 43 7.23 -4.69 11.07
N TRP A 44 7.69 -3.90 10.10
CA TRP A 44 7.72 -2.45 10.25
C TRP A 44 6.36 -1.82 9.99
N TYR A 45 5.74 -2.09 8.84
CA TYR A 45 4.47 -1.46 8.48
C TYR A 45 3.27 -2.08 9.23
N THR A 46 3.10 -3.40 9.18
CA THR A 46 1.92 -4.08 9.73
C THR A 46 1.94 -4.17 11.26
N ILE A 47 3.08 -4.44 11.88
CA ILE A 47 3.17 -4.63 13.34
C ILE A 47 3.56 -3.33 14.04
N ILE A 48 4.78 -2.82 13.83
CA ILE A 48 5.34 -1.71 14.61
C ILE A 48 4.59 -0.40 14.32
N GLN A 49 4.57 0.04 13.06
CA GLN A 49 3.95 1.30 12.66
C GLN A 49 2.46 1.30 12.99
N SER A 50 1.72 0.26 12.58
CA SER A 50 0.27 0.20 12.80
C SER A 50 -0.08 0.19 14.30
N TYR A 51 0.68 -0.51 15.14
CA TYR A 51 0.44 -0.49 16.59
C TYR A 51 0.70 0.88 17.21
N PHE A 52 1.84 1.49 16.87
CA PHE A 52 2.19 2.84 17.34
C PHE A 52 1.14 3.87 16.90
N LEU A 53 0.75 3.85 15.63
CA LEU A 53 -0.21 4.80 15.07
C LEU A 53 -1.62 4.60 15.62
N LYS A 54 -2.05 3.36 15.87
CA LYS A 54 -3.31 3.10 16.58
C LYS A 54 -3.31 3.81 17.94
N ILE A 55 -2.23 3.71 18.72
CA ILE A 55 -2.12 4.41 20.01
C ILE A 55 -2.15 5.92 19.79
N LEU A 56 -1.32 6.44 18.87
CA LEU A 56 -1.26 7.87 18.59
C LEU A 56 -2.64 8.45 18.22
N ILE A 57 -3.37 7.77 17.34
CA ILE A 57 -4.65 8.24 16.81
C ILE A 57 -5.74 8.14 17.88
N PHE A 58 -5.92 6.98 18.51
CA PHE A 58 -7.04 6.77 19.44
C PHE A 58 -6.81 7.34 20.84
N ALA A 59 -5.56 7.41 21.32
CA ALA A 59 -5.27 7.91 22.66
C ALA A 59 -4.93 9.40 22.69
N PHE A 60 -4.48 9.99 21.57
CA PHE A 60 -4.07 11.39 21.52
C PHE A 60 -4.88 12.20 20.51
N ILE A 61 -4.84 11.85 19.22
CA ILE A 61 -5.44 12.72 18.17
C ILE A 61 -6.95 12.84 18.31
N ILE A 62 -7.69 11.72 18.31
CA ILE A 62 -9.17 11.74 18.37
C ILE A 62 -9.66 12.41 19.67
N PRO A 63 -9.16 12.07 20.87
CA PRO A 63 -9.55 12.77 22.09
C PRO A 63 -9.23 14.27 22.06
N SER A 64 -8.06 14.67 21.56
CA SER A 64 -7.70 16.09 21.40
C SER A 64 -8.65 16.82 20.45
N LEU A 65 -9.02 16.21 19.33
CA LEU A 65 -9.99 16.77 18.40
C LEU A 65 -11.36 16.95 19.06
N GLN A 66 -11.82 15.93 19.80
CA GLN A 66 -13.11 15.99 20.50
C GLN A 66 -13.15 17.10 21.56
N ASN A 67 -12.06 17.28 22.31
CA ASN A 67 -11.93 18.36 23.29
C ASN A 67 -11.88 19.74 22.63
N LEU A 68 -11.17 19.88 21.51
CA LEU A 68 -11.02 21.15 20.78
C LEU A 68 -12.35 21.67 20.22
N ILE A 69 -13.16 20.77 19.66
CA ILE A 69 -14.45 21.13 19.06
C ILE A 69 -15.58 21.21 20.10
N HIS A 70 -15.30 20.92 21.37
CA HIS A 70 -16.27 20.82 22.47
C HIS A 70 -17.50 19.93 22.15
N TRP A 71 -17.39 19.04 21.16
CA TRP A 71 -18.46 18.10 20.80
C TRP A 71 -18.38 16.88 21.69
N HIS A 72 -18.98 16.99 22.88
CA HIS A 72 -19.21 15.86 23.76
C HIS A 72 -20.69 15.44 23.68
N GLY A 73 -20.93 14.14 23.51
CA GLY A 73 -22.27 13.57 23.69
C GLY A 73 -23.23 13.69 22.51
N PHE A 74 -22.77 14.03 21.31
CA PHE A 74 -23.59 13.88 20.10
C PHE A 74 -23.94 12.41 19.91
N ALA A 75 -25.19 12.10 19.62
CA ALA A 75 -25.70 10.73 19.51
C ALA A 75 -26.45 10.53 18.18
N PHE A 76 -25.96 11.17 17.12
CA PHE A 76 -26.65 11.24 15.82
C PHE A 76 -26.98 9.86 15.26
N PHE A 77 -26.03 8.93 15.41
CA PHE A 77 -26.18 7.56 14.93
C PHE A 77 -26.78 6.60 15.96
N ARG A 78 -27.04 7.02 17.20
CA ARG A 78 -27.43 6.10 18.28
C ARG A 78 -28.76 5.38 18.04
N SER A 79 -29.65 5.97 17.23
CA SER A 79 -30.91 5.34 16.82
C SER A 79 -30.75 4.36 15.64
N TRP A 80 -29.63 4.40 14.93
CA TRP A 80 -29.34 3.52 13.80
C TRP A 80 -28.80 2.20 14.32
N SER A 81 -29.14 1.10 13.68
CA SER A 81 -28.53 -0.20 13.94
C SER A 81 -27.02 -0.17 13.65
N ILE A 82 -26.26 -1.05 14.30
CA ILE A 82 -24.81 -1.19 14.05
C ILE A 82 -24.53 -1.42 12.56
N THR A 83 -25.37 -2.21 11.87
CA THR A 83 -25.23 -2.49 10.44
C THR A 83 -25.36 -1.22 9.60
N GLU A 84 -26.38 -0.39 9.85
CA GLU A 84 -26.57 0.88 9.13
C GLU A 84 -25.39 1.83 9.35
N GLN A 85 -24.89 1.90 10.59
CA GLN A 85 -23.71 2.71 10.90
C GLN A 85 -22.46 2.20 10.17
N VAL A 86 -22.20 0.89 10.20
CA VAL A 86 -21.06 0.29 9.48
C VAL A 86 -21.15 0.58 7.98
N LEU A 87 -22.32 0.38 7.36
CA LEU A 87 -22.50 0.65 5.93
C LEU A 87 -22.31 2.13 5.60
N PHE A 88 -22.87 3.03 6.41
CA PHE A 88 -22.72 4.46 6.23
C PHE A 88 -21.25 4.88 6.28
N PHE A 89 -20.53 4.51 7.35
CA PHE A 89 -19.11 4.86 7.49
C PHE A 89 -18.22 4.15 6.49
N LEU A 90 -18.57 2.93 6.05
CA LEU A 90 -17.83 2.21 5.02
C LEU A 90 -17.92 2.91 3.66
N VAL A 91 -19.13 3.28 3.23
CA VAL A 91 -19.36 3.93 1.93
C VAL A 91 -18.80 5.36 1.90
N THR A 92 -19.05 6.14 2.95
CA THR A 92 -18.55 7.53 3.03
C THR A 92 -17.03 7.59 3.14
N HIS A 93 -16.42 6.69 3.93
CA HIS A 93 -14.97 6.57 4.00
C HIS A 93 -14.35 6.11 2.68
N ASP A 94 -14.95 5.15 1.96
CA ASP A 94 -14.42 4.70 0.68
C ASP A 94 -14.46 5.79 -0.39
N LEU A 95 -15.51 6.64 -0.41
CA LEU A 95 -15.54 7.82 -1.27
C LEU A 95 -14.41 8.81 -0.91
N TYR A 96 -14.21 9.09 0.38
CA TYR A 96 -13.10 9.93 0.83
C TYR A 96 -11.75 9.35 0.37
N ILE A 97 -11.52 8.06 0.60
CA ILE A 97 -10.28 7.39 0.20
C ILE A 97 -10.08 7.45 -1.31
N TYR A 98 -11.12 7.23 -2.11
CA TYR A 98 -11.04 7.38 -3.56
C TYR A 98 -10.56 8.79 -3.96
N LEU A 99 -11.16 9.83 -3.39
CA LEU A 99 -10.81 11.22 -3.70
C LEU A 99 -9.40 11.57 -3.23
N PHE A 100 -9.02 11.15 -2.02
CA PHE A 100 -7.69 11.39 -1.47
C PHE A 100 -6.63 10.67 -2.29
N HIS A 101 -6.87 9.40 -2.64
CA HIS A 101 -5.95 8.60 -3.45
C HIS A 101 -5.74 9.22 -4.84
N ARG A 102 -6.82 9.65 -5.51
CA ARG A 102 -6.72 10.40 -6.76
C ARG A 102 -5.91 11.68 -6.60
N LEU A 103 -6.10 12.42 -5.49
CA LEU A 103 -5.34 13.62 -5.19
C LEU A 103 -3.85 13.32 -4.94
N GLN A 104 -3.52 12.19 -4.28
CA GLN A 104 -2.14 11.74 -4.08
C GLN A 104 -1.43 11.49 -5.41
N HIS A 105 -2.12 10.92 -6.40
CA HIS A 105 -1.56 10.73 -7.74
C HIS A 105 -1.46 12.02 -8.55
N ALA A 106 -2.34 13.00 -8.30
CA ALA A 106 -2.35 14.28 -9.03
C ALA A 106 -1.37 15.32 -8.45
N ASN A 107 -0.99 15.20 -7.17
CA ASN A 107 -0.18 16.20 -6.47
C ASN A 107 1.19 15.63 -6.06
N LYS A 108 2.27 16.27 -6.52
CA LYS A 108 3.66 15.81 -6.26
C LYS A 108 4.03 15.71 -4.78
N LEU A 109 3.44 16.53 -3.90
CA LEU A 109 3.74 16.49 -2.46
C LEU A 109 3.02 15.32 -1.79
N LEU A 110 1.74 15.14 -2.09
CA LEU A 110 0.94 14.03 -1.56
C LEU A 110 1.38 12.68 -2.14
N TRP A 111 1.86 12.66 -3.39
CA TRP A 111 2.52 11.50 -3.96
C TRP A 111 3.70 11.00 -3.10
N ARG A 112 4.43 11.90 -2.44
CA ARG A 112 5.58 11.48 -1.61
C ARG A 112 5.17 10.66 -0.40
N THR A 113 3.95 10.83 0.09
CA THR A 113 3.44 9.97 1.17
C THR A 113 2.97 8.62 0.64
N HIS A 114 2.63 8.55 -0.65
CA HIS A 114 2.03 7.38 -1.27
C HIS A 114 3.01 6.50 -2.04
N GLU A 115 4.10 7.05 -2.58
CA GLU A 115 5.03 6.32 -3.44
C GLU A 115 5.67 5.08 -2.78
N ALA A 116 5.77 5.05 -1.44
CA ALA A 116 6.18 3.85 -0.71
C ALA A 116 5.25 2.69 -1.05
N HIS A 117 3.93 2.92 -1.09
CA HIS A 117 2.92 1.95 -1.47
C HIS A 117 3.19 1.35 -2.86
N HIS A 118 3.49 2.22 -3.83
CA HIS A 118 3.79 1.84 -5.21
C HIS A 118 5.22 1.32 -5.44
N SER A 119 6.08 1.25 -4.42
CA SER A 119 7.48 0.84 -4.61
C SER A 119 7.66 -0.66 -4.87
N GLY A 120 6.65 -1.48 -4.57
CA GLY A 120 6.72 -2.94 -4.71
C GLY A 120 6.65 -3.43 -6.16
N LYS A 121 7.68 -4.16 -6.62
CA LYS A 121 7.66 -4.85 -7.93
C LYS A 121 6.92 -6.20 -7.92
N GLU A 122 6.67 -6.70 -6.72
CA GLU A 122 5.98 -7.96 -6.43
C GLU A 122 4.83 -7.61 -5.49
N VAL A 123 3.65 -7.35 -6.05
CA VAL A 123 2.46 -6.98 -5.28
C VAL A 123 1.74 -8.26 -4.84
N ASP A 124 1.44 -8.37 -3.54
CA ASP A 124 0.69 -9.45 -2.92
C ASP A 124 -0.24 -8.91 -1.82
N PHE A 125 -0.95 -9.79 -1.13
CA PHE A 125 -1.90 -9.44 -0.07
C PHE A 125 -1.34 -8.51 1.02
N LEU A 126 -0.02 -8.54 1.26
CA LEU A 126 0.63 -7.75 2.31
C LEU A 126 1.07 -6.38 1.81
N ALA A 127 1.15 -6.17 0.49
CA ALA A 127 1.60 -4.91 -0.11
C ALA A 127 0.75 -3.72 0.33
N GLY A 128 -0.55 -3.95 0.60
CA GLY A 128 -1.47 -2.92 1.11
C GLY A 128 -1.10 -2.33 2.47
N SER A 129 -0.20 -2.96 3.24
CA SER A 129 0.26 -2.42 4.53
C SER A 129 1.29 -1.29 4.39
N ARG A 130 1.98 -1.21 3.24
CA ARG A 130 3.08 -0.27 3.02
C ARG A 130 2.53 1.11 2.67
N SER A 131 2.51 2.02 3.64
CA SER A 131 2.18 3.44 3.45
C SER A 131 2.95 4.31 4.44
N HIS A 132 3.25 5.54 4.03
CA HIS A 132 3.98 6.48 4.89
C HIS A 132 3.19 6.85 6.15
N VAL A 133 3.88 7.10 7.25
CA VAL A 133 3.29 7.45 8.56
C VAL A 133 2.27 8.60 8.47
N VAL A 134 2.57 9.64 7.71
CA VAL A 134 1.68 10.82 7.53
C VAL A 134 0.39 10.44 6.81
N GLU A 135 0.48 9.57 5.80
CA GLU A 135 -0.71 9.10 5.07
C GLU A 135 -1.63 8.31 6.00
N ILE A 136 -1.07 7.42 6.81
CA ILE A 136 -1.85 6.63 7.77
C ILE A 136 -2.49 7.52 8.83
N ILE A 137 -1.77 8.51 9.38
CA ILE A 137 -2.34 9.46 10.33
C ILE A 137 -3.54 10.18 9.73
N ILE A 138 -3.43 10.71 8.50
CA ILE A 138 -4.52 11.41 7.83
C ILE A 138 -5.70 10.46 7.59
N ASN A 139 -5.45 9.34 6.93
CA ASN A 139 -6.51 8.41 6.50
C ASN A 139 -7.23 7.79 7.69
N GLN A 140 -6.52 7.23 8.67
CA GLN A 140 -7.16 6.59 9.82
C GLN A 140 -7.79 7.61 10.79
N THR A 141 -7.30 8.85 10.86
CA THR A 141 -8.00 9.89 11.64
C THR A 141 -9.33 10.23 10.98
N ILE A 142 -9.36 10.45 9.66
CA ILE A 142 -10.61 10.71 8.93
C ILE A 142 -11.53 9.50 8.93
N GLU A 143 -10.98 8.29 8.96
CA GLU A 143 -11.72 7.05 9.10
C GLU A 143 -12.47 6.95 10.43
N PHE A 144 -11.78 7.14 11.56
CA PHE A 144 -12.29 6.78 12.87
C PHE A 144 -12.78 7.96 13.71
N ALA A 145 -12.26 9.18 13.49
CA ALA A 145 -12.69 10.35 14.24
C ALA A 145 -14.19 10.63 14.06
N PRO A 146 -14.78 10.58 12.84
CA PRO A 146 -16.22 10.80 12.68
C PRO A 146 -17.08 9.77 13.41
N ILE A 147 -16.64 8.51 13.50
CA ILE A 147 -17.35 7.44 14.22
C ILE A 147 -17.45 7.79 15.70
N VAL A 148 -16.33 8.22 16.30
CA VAL A 148 -16.27 8.60 17.72
C VAL A 148 -17.02 9.90 17.99
N ILE A 149 -16.74 10.94 17.20
CA ILE A 149 -17.25 12.30 17.42
C ILE A 149 -18.77 12.39 17.20
N LEU A 150 -19.32 11.64 16.25
CA LEU A 150 -20.77 11.63 15.97
C LEU A 150 -21.55 10.64 16.86
N GLY A 151 -20.88 9.99 17.81
CA GLY A 151 -21.46 9.09 18.80
C GLY A 151 -22.06 7.81 18.22
N ALA A 152 -21.37 7.21 17.26
CA ALA A 152 -21.68 5.88 16.79
C ALA A 152 -21.40 4.82 17.87
N HIS A 153 -21.98 3.63 17.69
CA HIS A 153 -21.73 2.50 18.58
C HIS A 153 -20.23 2.09 18.53
N PRO A 154 -19.58 1.85 19.68
CA PRO A 154 -18.16 1.50 19.72
C PRO A 154 -17.84 0.20 18.94
N GLU A 155 -18.83 -0.68 18.78
CA GLU A 155 -18.75 -1.91 17.97
C GLU A 155 -18.49 -1.64 16.48
N VAL A 156 -18.83 -0.46 15.96
CA VAL A 156 -18.65 -0.09 14.56
C VAL A 156 -17.16 -0.08 14.18
N ILE A 157 -16.29 0.41 15.08
CA ILE A 157 -14.84 0.55 14.85
C ILE A 157 -14.18 -0.79 14.49
N PRO A 158 -14.23 -1.84 15.34
CA PRO A 158 -13.57 -3.11 15.03
C PRO A 158 -14.21 -3.85 13.85
N ILE A 159 -15.52 -3.69 13.61
CA ILE A 159 -16.20 -4.31 12.45
C ILE A 159 -15.74 -3.64 11.16
N LYS A 160 -15.75 -2.30 11.11
CA LYS A 160 -15.29 -1.55 9.93
C LYS A 160 -13.80 -1.79 9.67
N ALA A 161 -12.96 -1.73 10.70
CA ALA A 161 -11.53 -2.00 10.57
C ALA A 161 -11.25 -3.41 10.02
N LEU A 162 -12.03 -4.42 10.42
CA LEU A 162 -11.98 -5.76 9.85
C LEU A 162 -12.30 -5.75 8.35
N LEU A 163 -13.40 -5.12 7.94
CA LEU A 163 -13.82 -5.04 6.54
C LEU A 163 -12.76 -4.35 5.68
N ASP A 164 -12.21 -3.23 6.16
CA ASP A 164 -11.18 -2.47 5.46
C ASP A 164 -9.88 -3.27 5.31
N ALA A 165 -9.46 -3.99 6.36
CA ALA A 165 -8.30 -4.87 6.29
C ALA A 165 -8.53 -6.04 5.32
N MET A 166 -9.71 -6.67 5.36
CA MET A 166 -10.05 -7.79 4.47
C MET A 166 -10.04 -7.37 3.00
N PHE A 167 -10.71 -6.26 2.67
CA PHE A 167 -10.72 -5.71 1.31
C PHE A 167 -9.35 -5.21 0.88
N GLY A 168 -8.62 -4.52 1.77
CA GLY A 168 -7.26 -4.05 1.52
C GLY A 168 -6.33 -5.19 1.14
N MET A 169 -6.33 -6.30 1.89
CA MET A 169 -5.55 -7.48 1.50
C MET A 169 -6.03 -8.09 0.20
N PHE A 170 -7.35 -8.17 0.00
CA PHE A 170 -7.93 -8.81 -1.17
C PHE A 170 -7.56 -8.11 -2.47
N ILE A 171 -7.73 -6.79 -2.57
CA ILE A 171 -7.45 -6.05 -3.81
C ILE A 171 -5.96 -6.04 -4.18
N HIS A 172 -5.05 -6.17 -3.20
CA HIS A 172 -3.63 -6.31 -3.49
C HIS A 172 -3.21 -7.75 -3.76
N ALA A 173 -4.06 -8.72 -3.40
CA ALA A 173 -3.70 -10.12 -3.49
C ALA A 173 -3.40 -10.51 -4.94
N ASN A 174 -2.34 -11.29 -5.13
CA ASN A 174 -1.96 -11.86 -6.40
C ASN A 174 -2.90 -13.03 -6.80
N VAL A 175 -4.21 -12.83 -6.77
CA VAL A 175 -5.22 -13.87 -7.05
C VAL A 175 -5.85 -13.67 -8.42
N ASN A 176 -5.97 -14.75 -9.18
CA ASN A 176 -6.61 -14.74 -10.49
C ASN A 176 -8.11 -14.94 -10.32
N VAL A 177 -8.85 -13.83 -10.19
CA VAL A 177 -10.31 -13.81 -10.06
C VAL A 177 -10.93 -12.87 -11.10
N LYS A 178 -11.99 -13.33 -11.78
CA LYS A 178 -12.72 -12.52 -12.78
C LYS A 178 -14.05 -12.06 -12.20
N PHE A 179 -14.23 -10.75 -12.08
CA PHE A 179 -15.42 -10.17 -11.44
C PHE A 179 -16.64 -10.09 -12.38
N GLY A 180 -16.49 -10.25 -13.69
CA GLY A 180 -17.60 -10.14 -14.63
C GLY A 180 -18.31 -8.79 -14.47
N LYS A 181 -19.62 -8.79 -14.15
CA LYS A 181 -20.39 -7.57 -13.88
C LYS A 181 -20.14 -6.96 -12.49
N LEU A 182 -19.61 -7.72 -11.52
CA LEU A 182 -19.30 -7.17 -10.20
C LEU A 182 -18.24 -6.07 -10.25
N LYS A 183 -17.42 -6.03 -11.30
CA LYS A 183 -16.39 -5.01 -11.50
C LYS A 183 -16.92 -3.59 -11.55
N TYR A 184 -18.21 -3.39 -11.83
CA TYR A 184 -18.84 -2.06 -11.85
C TYR A 184 -19.15 -1.53 -10.45
N PHE A 185 -19.14 -2.41 -9.44
CA PHE A 185 -19.48 -2.06 -8.06
C PHE A 185 -18.34 -2.31 -7.08
N LEU A 186 -17.66 -3.46 -7.20
CA LEU A 186 -16.57 -3.85 -6.31
C LEU A 186 -15.24 -3.82 -7.06
N ASN A 187 -14.22 -3.26 -6.40
CA ASN A 187 -12.86 -3.29 -6.90
C ASN A 187 -12.34 -4.74 -6.89
N SER A 188 -11.60 -5.08 -7.94
CA SER A 188 -11.04 -6.41 -8.12
C SER A 188 -9.52 -6.36 -7.94
N PRO A 189 -8.90 -7.50 -7.62
CA PRO A 189 -7.45 -7.59 -7.58
C PRO A 189 -6.81 -7.21 -8.92
N GLU A 190 -7.46 -7.55 -10.03
CA GLU A 190 -6.95 -7.20 -11.37
C GLU A 190 -6.95 -5.68 -11.65
N LEU A 191 -8.01 -4.96 -11.25
CA LEU A 191 -8.08 -3.51 -11.41
C LEU A 191 -7.00 -2.81 -10.58
N HIS A 192 -6.85 -3.23 -9.32
CA HIS A 192 -5.86 -2.66 -8.41
C HIS A 192 -4.42 -3.06 -8.75
N LEU A 193 -4.21 -4.25 -9.30
CA LEU A 193 -2.91 -4.63 -9.86
C LEU A 193 -2.56 -3.78 -11.09
N TRP A 194 -3.53 -3.46 -11.95
CA TRP A 194 -3.32 -2.46 -13.01
C TRP A 194 -2.90 -1.11 -12.45
N HIS A 195 -3.53 -0.64 -11.38
CA HIS A 195 -3.16 0.61 -10.70
C HIS A 195 -1.70 0.61 -10.20
N HIS A 196 -1.20 -0.54 -9.71
CA HIS A 196 0.19 -0.72 -9.30
C HIS A 196 1.19 -0.93 -10.44
N ALA A 197 0.72 -1.06 -11.68
CA ALA A 197 1.56 -1.36 -12.82
C ALA A 197 2.33 -0.11 -13.29
N ASN A 198 3.57 -0.30 -13.72
CA ASN A 198 4.44 0.77 -14.18
C ASN A 198 4.20 1.07 -15.67
N TYR A 199 3.01 1.57 -15.99
CA TYR A 199 2.60 1.99 -17.34
C TYR A 199 2.06 3.41 -17.29
N ARG A 200 2.49 4.28 -18.20
CA ARG A 200 2.10 5.70 -18.18
C ARG A 200 0.58 5.88 -18.30
N GLU A 201 -0.08 4.96 -19.00
CA GLU A 201 -1.51 4.93 -19.27
C GLU A 201 -2.34 4.72 -18.00
N VAL A 202 -1.77 4.15 -16.93
CA VAL A 202 -2.49 3.80 -15.70
C VAL A 202 -2.08 4.62 -14.47
N PHE A 203 -1.08 5.50 -14.59
CA PHE A 203 -0.61 6.35 -13.48
C PHE A 203 -1.70 7.22 -12.84
N HIS A 204 -2.78 7.50 -13.59
CA HIS A 204 -3.92 8.28 -13.13
C HIS A 204 -5.25 7.52 -13.27
N ALA A 205 -5.25 6.22 -12.98
CA ALA A 205 -6.44 5.37 -13.09
C ALA A 205 -6.59 4.39 -11.93
N ASN A 206 -7.80 3.82 -11.79
CA ASN A 206 -8.17 2.76 -10.85
C ASN A 206 -7.87 3.10 -9.38
N PHE A 207 -8.40 4.21 -8.88
CA PHE A 207 -8.11 4.71 -7.53
C PHE A 207 -9.00 4.10 -6.44
N ALA A 208 -10.12 3.47 -6.80
CA ALA A 208 -11.04 2.93 -5.82
C ALA A 208 -10.41 1.83 -4.98
N THR A 209 -10.76 1.75 -3.69
CA THR A 209 -10.26 0.67 -2.82
C THR A 209 -11.30 -0.43 -2.65
N LYS A 210 -12.51 -0.13 -2.18
CA LYS A 210 -13.60 -1.14 -2.07
C LYS A 210 -14.55 -1.06 -3.25
N PHE A 211 -15.08 0.13 -3.54
CA PHE A 211 -16.14 0.29 -4.53
C PHE A 211 -15.61 0.90 -5.82
N SER A 212 -15.39 0.07 -6.83
CA SER A 212 -14.96 0.53 -8.17
C SER A 212 -15.97 1.45 -8.85
N ILE A 213 -17.21 1.54 -8.34
CA ILE A 213 -18.23 2.48 -8.82
C ILE A 213 -17.68 3.91 -8.92
N TRP A 214 -16.81 4.32 -8.00
CA TRP A 214 -16.20 5.65 -8.04
C TRP A 214 -15.35 5.85 -9.29
N ASP A 215 -14.51 4.88 -9.66
CA ASP A 215 -13.74 4.96 -10.90
C ASP A 215 -14.65 5.05 -12.13
N TYR A 216 -15.76 4.31 -12.16
CA TYR A 216 -16.71 4.39 -13.28
C TYR A 216 -17.44 5.73 -13.33
N LEU A 217 -17.89 6.24 -12.18
CA LEU A 217 -18.60 7.52 -12.09
C LEU A 217 -17.72 8.71 -12.48
N PHE A 218 -16.45 8.67 -12.11
CA PHE A 218 -15.50 9.76 -12.36
C PHE A 218 -14.61 9.55 -13.58
N GLY A 219 -14.83 8.48 -14.36
CA GLY A 219 -14.13 8.20 -15.62
C GLY A 219 -12.64 7.86 -15.45
N THR A 220 -12.27 7.22 -14.34
CA THR A 220 -10.87 6.86 -14.03
C THR A 220 -10.59 5.36 -14.15
N VAL A 221 -11.49 4.57 -14.75
CA VAL A 221 -11.26 3.13 -15.00
C VAL A 221 -10.27 2.92 -16.14
N TYR A 222 -9.27 2.09 -15.89
CA TYR A 222 -8.40 1.49 -16.90
C TYR A 222 -8.45 -0.03 -16.80
N PHE A 223 -9.04 -0.69 -17.79
CA PHE A 223 -9.22 -2.14 -17.78
C PHE A 223 -9.11 -2.74 -19.19
N PRO A 224 -7.89 -2.81 -19.75
CA PRO A 224 -7.68 -3.32 -21.09
C PRO A 224 -7.91 -4.84 -21.17
N ALA A 225 -8.02 -5.37 -22.39
CA ALA A 225 -8.28 -6.80 -22.63
C ALA A 225 -7.08 -7.72 -22.31
N HIS A 226 -5.89 -7.15 -22.13
CA HIS A 226 -4.67 -7.86 -21.77
C HIS A 226 -4.32 -7.64 -20.29
N LYS A 227 -3.40 -8.45 -19.76
CA LYS A 227 -2.84 -8.31 -18.41
C LYS A 227 -1.58 -7.46 -18.45
N PRO A 228 -1.18 -6.78 -17.34
CA PRO A 228 0.15 -6.22 -17.27
C PRO A 228 1.20 -7.31 -17.44
N GLY A 229 2.34 -6.98 -18.07
CA GLY A 229 3.46 -7.90 -18.20
C GLY A 229 3.95 -8.45 -16.85
N ASN A 230 4.44 -9.69 -16.82
CA ASN A 230 4.85 -10.34 -15.56
C ASN A 230 6.27 -9.95 -15.11
N ARG A 231 7.06 -9.28 -15.97
CA ARG A 231 8.45 -8.94 -15.66
C ARG A 231 8.50 -7.84 -14.59
N ARG A 232 9.60 -7.79 -13.82
CA ARG A 232 9.73 -6.89 -12.66
C ARG A 232 9.72 -5.41 -13.05
N ASP A 233 10.17 -5.06 -14.26
CA ASP A 233 10.18 -3.70 -14.83
C ASP A 233 8.76 -3.16 -15.09
N ASN A 234 7.76 -4.04 -15.23
CA ASN A 234 6.37 -3.67 -15.45
C ASN A 234 5.62 -3.23 -14.16
N TRP A 235 6.30 -3.21 -13.02
CA TRP A 235 5.71 -2.97 -11.70
C TRP A 235 6.60 -2.05 -10.88
N GLY A 236 6.01 -1.47 -9.84
CA GLY A 236 6.74 -0.59 -8.94
C GLY A 236 6.86 0.83 -9.49
N LEU A 237 7.79 1.59 -8.93
CA LEU A 237 8.12 2.94 -9.40
C LEU A 237 9.04 2.91 -10.63
N TYR A 238 8.93 3.93 -11.47
CA TYR A 238 9.83 4.14 -12.62
C TYR A 238 11.22 4.67 -12.24
N TYR A 239 11.48 4.83 -10.95
CA TYR A 239 12.75 5.31 -10.38
C TYR A 239 13.14 4.44 -9.18
N ASP A 240 14.42 4.50 -8.81
CA ASP A 240 14.93 3.77 -7.66
C ASP A 240 14.36 4.31 -6.35
N TYR A 241 13.95 3.39 -5.48
CA TYR A 241 13.32 3.70 -4.20
C TYR A 241 14.00 2.93 -3.07
N PRO A 242 14.23 3.57 -1.91
CA PRO A 242 14.82 2.91 -0.76
C PRO A 242 14.12 1.62 -0.36
N LYS A 243 14.91 0.61 -0.03
CA LYS A 243 14.37 -0.68 0.44
C LYS A 243 14.13 -0.70 1.93
N ASP A 244 14.84 0.13 2.69
CA ASP A 244 14.75 0.19 4.14
C ASP A 244 13.64 1.11 4.64
N TYR A 245 12.93 0.70 5.70
CA TYR A 245 11.79 1.43 6.26
C TYR A 245 12.09 2.90 6.58
N PHE A 246 13.20 3.17 7.26
CA PHE A 246 13.53 4.54 7.68
C PHE A 246 13.97 5.39 6.49
N LEU A 247 14.70 4.79 5.55
CA LEU A 247 15.11 5.49 4.34
C LEU A 247 13.93 5.81 3.43
N GLN A 248 12.90 4.94 3.36
CA GLN A 248 11.66 5.25 2.64
C GLN A 248 10.98 6.51 3.21
N HIS A 249 10.92 6.64 4.54
CA HIS A 249 10.38 7.83 5.20
C HIS A 249 11.26 9.08 5.01
N ALA A 250 12.58 8.95 5.08
CA ALA A 250 13.46 10.09 4.81
C ALA A 250 13.36 10.55 3.34
N PHE A 251 13.20 9.60 2.42
CA PHE A 251 13.15 9.84 0.98
C PHE A 251 11.84 10.52 0.54
N SER A 252 10.74 10.30 1.27
CA SER A 252 9.50 11.06 1.11
C SER A 252 9.67 12.55 1.44
N VAL A 253 10.63 12.92 2.28
CA VAL A 253 10.92 14.31 2.64
C VAL A 253 11.96 14.91 1.72
N LYS A 254 13.06 14.19 1.46
CA LYS A 254 14.15 14.64 0.57
C LYS A 254 14.69 13.49 -0.26
N ARG A 255 14.75 13.66 -1.58
CA ARG A 255 15.37 12.67 -2.48
C ARG A 255 16.89 12.60 -2.25
N PHE A 256 17.44 11.39 -2.25
CA PHE A 256 18.89 11.15 -2.14
C PHE A 256 19.26 9.82 -2.81
N ASP A 257 20.50 9.72 -3.28
CA ASP A 257 21.08 8.43 -3.65
C ASP A 257 21.61 7.73 -2.39
N GLU A 258 21.10 6.53 -2.10
CA GLU A 258 21.53 5.72 -0.95
C GLU A 258 23.04 5.43 -1.00
N LYS A 259 23.62 5.21 -2.19
CA LYS A 259 25.05 4.91 -2.32
C LYS A 259 25.91 6.09 -1.89
N SER A 260 25.48 7.31 -2.23
CA SER A 260 26.15 8.54 -1.79
C SER A 260 26.25 8.69 -0.27
N LEU A 261 25.37 8.03 0.50
CA LEU A 261 25.37 8.06 1.96
C LEU A 261 26.41 7.09 2.56
N LEU A 262 26.90 6.10 1.81
CA LEU A 262 27.90 5.11 2.28
C LEU A 262 29.25 5.76 2.64
N LYS A 263 29.50 7.00 2.19
CA LYS A 263 30.66 7.80 2.61
C LYS A 263 30.66 8.11 4.12
N TYR A 264 29.49 8.13 4.76
CA TYR A 264 29.37 8.38 6.19
C TYR A 264 29.51 7.07 6.97
N LYS A 265 30.53 6.96 7.82
CA LYS A 265 30.83 5.73 8.59
C LYS A 265 29.63 5.21 9.40
N TRP A 266 28.87 6.12 10.03
CA TRP A 266 27.67 5.76 10.81
C TRP A 266 26.57 5.15 9.92
N PHE A 267 26.39 5.69 8.71
CA PHE A 267 25.40 5.20 7.76
C PHE A 267 25.83 3.86 7.17
N LYS A 268 27.12 3.70 6.83
CA LYS A 268 27.66 2.42 6.38
C LYS A 268 27.42 1.32 7.44
N TRP A 269 27.70 1.62 8.71
CA TRP A 269 27.39 0.69 9.82
C TRP A 269 25.90 0.35 9.89
N TYR A 270 25.01 1.34 9.78
CA TYR A 270 23.56 1.13 9.73
C TYR A 270 23.12 0.26 8.54
N TYR A 271 23.59 0.59 7.34
CA TYR A 271 23.26 -0.08 6.09
C TYR A 271 23.70 -1.55 6.11
N GLU A 272 24.87 -1.84 6.68
CA GLU A 272 25.41 -3.19 6.81
C GLU A 272 24.84 -3.97 8.00
N LEU A 273 24.21 -3.30 8.97
CA LEU A 273 23.69 -3.93 10.20
C LEU A 273 22.71 -5.07 9.90
N ARG A 274 21.70 -4.82 9.06
CA ARG A 274 20.67 -5.82 8.73
C ARG A 274 21.24 -7.01 7.97
N PRO A 275 21.99 -6.85 6.86
CA PRO A 275 22.66 -7.96 6.17
C PRO A 275 23.55 -8.78 7.12
N ASN A 276 24.33 -8.11 7.96
CA ASN A 276 25.24 -8.77 8.90
C ASN A 276 24.50 -9.60 9.95
N LEU A 277 23.41 -9.07 10.52
CA LEU A 277 22.57 -9.80 11.47
C LEU A 277 21.95 -11.05 10.83
N VAL A 278 21.44 -10.94 9.61
CA VAL A 278 20.83 -12.08 8.91
C VAL A 278 21.86 -13.15 8.55
N MET A 279 23.05 -12.74 8.12
CA MET A 279 24.16 -13.65 7.86
C MET A 279 24.61 -14.36 9.15
N ALA A 280 24.73 -13.63 10.27
CA ALA A 280 25.08 -14.19 11.56
C ALA A 280 24.03 -15.20 12.05
N LEU A 281 22.74 -14.88 11.92
CA LEU A 281 21.64 -15.77 12.27
C LEU A 281 21.61 -17.02 11.39
N SER A 282 21.84 -16.88 10.09
CA SER A 282 21.87 -18.01 9.15
C SER A 282 23.03 -18.95 9.44
N LYS A 283 24.20 -18.40 9.80
CA LYS A 283 25.36 -19.18 10.26
C LYS A 283 25.08 -19.89 11.57
N PHE A 284 24.45 -19.20 12.54
CA PHE A 284 24.06 -19.78 13.83
C PHE A 284 23.07 -20.93 13.67
N LEU A 285 22.10 -20.81 12.77
CA LEU A 285 21.06 -21.80 12.51
C LEU A 285 21.49 -22.91 11.54
N GLY A 286 22.73 -22.91 11.05
CA GLY A 286 23.24 -23.92 10.11
C GLY A 286 22.53 -23.92 8.75
N ILE A 287 21.87 -22.83 8.38
CA ILE A 287 21.14 -22.71 7.11
C ILE A 287 22.17 -22.55 5.98
N LYS A 288 22.36 -23.59 5.17
CA LYS A 288 23.19 -23.51 3.96
C LYS A 288 22.62 -22.46 3.01
N LYS A 289 23.50 -21.77 2.28
CA LYS A 289 23.32 -20.64 1.34
C LYS A 289 22.31 -20.85 0.17
N SER A 290 21.32 -21.73 0.28
CA SER A 290 20.33 -22.01 -0.77
C SER A 290 19.11 -21.09 -0.74
N ALA A 291 18.86 -20.37 0.36
CA ALA A 291 17.90 -19.28 0.36
C ALA A 291 18.57 -18.04 -0.23
N ARG A 292 18.34 -17.77 -1.51
CA ARG A 292 18.50 -16.42 -2.08
C ARG A 292 17.53 -15.50 -1.36
N VAL A 293 17.85 -15.11 -0.13
CA VAL A 293 17.31 -13.87 0.41
C VAL A 293 18.01 -12.81 -0.42
N TYR A 294 17.24 -12.16 -1.31
CA TYR A 294 17.72 -11.09 -2.19
C TYR A 294 18.20 -9.91 -1.33
N TYR A 295 19.38 -10.05 -0.75
CA TYR A 295 20.20 -8.95 -0.29
C TYR A 295 21.18 -8.70 -1.41
N MET A 296 20.85 -7.75 -2.28
CA MET A 296 21.86 -7.21 -3.19
C MET A 296 22.96 -6.60 -2.33
N HIS A 297 24.08 -7.31 -2.24
CA HIS A 297 25.34 -6.74 -1.76
C HIS A 297 25.71 -5.58 -2.71
N PRO A 298 26.36 -4.50 -2.24
CA PRO A 298 26.83 -3.43 -3.11
C PRO A 298 27.61 -3.93 -4.34
N ASP A 299 28.32 -5.05 -4.19
CA ASP A 299 29.17 -5.66 -5.24
C ASP A 299 28.39 -6.47 -6.29
N GLU A 300 27.12 -6.84 -6.04
CA GLU A 300 26.29 -7.52 -7.05
C GLU A 300 25.67 -6.53 -8.07
N LEU A 301 25.80 -5.23 -7.83
CA LEU A 301 25.32 -4.17 -8.73
C LEU A 301 26.29 -3.88 -9.89
N GLU A 302 27.49 -4.45 -9.92
CA GLU A 302 28.45 -4.23 -11.02
C GLU A 302 28.15 -5.07 -12.26
N THR A 303 27.37 -6.16 -12.15
CA THR A 303 27.20 -7.12 -13.25
C THR A 303 25.99 -6.88 -14.15
N ASP A 304 25.08 -5.97 -13.80
CA ASP A 304 23.87 -5.67 -14.60
C ASP A 304 23.95 -4.31 -15.34
N ASN A 305 25.09 -3.61 -15.22
CA ASN A 305 25.25 -2.23 -15.67
C ASN A 305 25.72 -2.06 -17.13
N THR A 306 25.78 -3.14 -17.92
CA THR A 306 26.13 -3.04 -19.35
C THR A 306 24.93 -2.80 -20.27
N SER A 307 23.70 -2.64 -19.74
CA SER A 307 22.50 -2.42 -20.57
C SER A 307 21.72 -1.13 -20.33
N SER A 308 22.12 -0.26 -19.39
CA SER A 308 21.33 0.94 -19.03
C SER A 308 22.05 2.29 -19.18
N GLN A 309 23.29 2.32 -19.67
CA GLN A 309 24.05 3.57 -19.86
C GLN A 309 24.01 4.18 -21.29
N ALA A 310 23.29 3.57 -22.23
CA ALA A 310 23.07 4.19 -23.54
C ALA A 310 21.63 4.72 -23.64
N THR A 311 21.47 6.03 -23.35
CA THR A 311 20.48 7.00 -23.89
C THR A 311 20.10 8.04 -22.83
N LEU A 312 21.07 8.84 -22.38
CA LEU A 312 20.80 10.10 -21.68
C LEU A 312 21.44 11.34 -22.33
N ASN A 313 22.03 11.18 -23.52
CA ASN A 313 22.41 12.28 -24.39
C ASN A 313 21.94 11.92 -25.80
N GLU A 314 21.22 12.84 -26.45
CA GLU A 314 20.53 12.74 -27.77
C GLU A 314 19.02 12.51 -27.70
N LEU A 315 18.28 13.53 -27.27
CA LEU A 315 16.97 13.88 -27.84
C LEU A 315 16.77 15.41 -27.74
N ASP A 316 17.67 16.16 -28.37
CA ASP A 316 17.32 17.46 -28.95
C ASP A 316 16.80 17.20 -30.37
N GLY A 317 15.55 17.59 -30.64
CA GLY A 317 14.99 17.62 -31.98
C GLY A 317 14.04 16.48 -32.31
N GLU A 318 12.76 16.61 -31.92
CA GLU A 318 11.63 16.60 -32.85
C GLU A 318 10.33 16.88 -32.08
N VAL A 319 9.81 18.10 -32.27
CA VAL A 319 8.49 18.50 -31.80
C VAL A 319 7.46 17.82 -32.68
N VAL A 320 6.93 16.69 -32.25
CA VAL A 320 5.73 16.10 -32.86
C VAL A 320 4.50 16.70 -32.19
N ASN A 321 3.93 17.71 -32.84
CA ASN A 321 2.65 18.31 -32.48
C ASN A 321 1.52 17.27 -32.64
N TYR A 322 0.93 16.83 -31.53
CA TYR A 322 -0.37 16.16 -31.55
C TYR A 322 -1.47 17.15 -31.14
N ASN A 323 -2.20 17.60 -32.16
CA ASN A 323 -3.42 18.38 -32.03
C ASN A 323 -4.48 17.58 -31.26
N TYR A 324 -4.80 18.00 -30.03
CA TYR A 324 -6.02 17.60 -29.35
C TYR A 324 -7.20 18.33 -30.00
N LYS A 325 -8.04 17.60 -30.74
CA LYS A 325 -9.42 18.02 -30.97
C LYS A 325 -10.22 17.69 -29.71
N GLN A 326 -10.66 18.74 -29.02
CA GLN A 326 -11.73 18.68 -28.04
C GLN A 326 -13.02 18.19 -28.73
N GLN A 327 -13.63 17.13 -28.18
CA GLN A 327 -15.08 16.92 -28.15
C GLN A 327 -15.44 16.29 -26.82
#